data_AF-A0A536P9T7-F1
#
_entry.id   AF-A0A536P9T7-F1
#
_cell.length_a   1.000
_cell.length_b   1.000
_cell.length_c   1.000
_cell.angle_alpha   90.00
_cell.angle_beta   90.00
_cell.angle_gamma   90.00
#
_symmetry.space_group_name_H-M   'P 1'
#
loop_
_entity.id
_entity.type
_entity.pdbx_description
1 polymer ?
#
loop_
_entity_poly.entity_id
_entity_poly.type
_entity_poly.pdbx_seq_one_letter_code
_entity_poly.pdbx_strand_id
1 'polypeptide(L)'
;MLTSEPTPLPATLATRLIVEPRIRVRTSVLPAEDPERASAVCADSGVPLDVLARHGATVRQTHRRANVVVIDVPAERQDALRSDLAAAGFDARPPKPVFPLLNESVPAQHVPAIWRAGFEGAGLRIAIVDTGADRHPDFAGRIALAQDFTEHGDVDDVGHGTHVAGIAAGAGAVYRGVAPKATLVIAKALAGDGGSEDAVLAAMSWASRQNVDVMNLSLGGPGDPKDPLSREVDALWADGILVCVAAGNSGPGAKTIGSPGTAAGAITVGATDKRRALTSYSSRGPVPGVRAHKPDLVAIGGGVTPEAACHYGVGVASARASVLDRDRCAVPPRYVRMSGTSMATPHVTGLCAVLLEAAEKLVGEADIERGVARAGGPPPATKETTKIAKARAVRRALVQGAVDLGLAPDAAGAGIVDGERSLAALRRSRARTSASDAASRSGVKAK
;
A
#
# COMPACT_ATOMS: atom_id res chain seq x y z
N MET A 1 -33.67 11.00 14.37
CA MET A 1 -33.94 10.65 12.97
C MET A 1 -33.23 11.64 12.08
N LEU A 2 -32.08 11.28 11.51
CA LEU A 2 -31.43 12.06 10.46
C LEU A 2 -30.95 11.06 9.41
N THR A 3 -31.64 11.08 8.28
CA THR A 3 -31.36 10.31 7.06
C THR A 3 -30.08 10.88 6.44
N SER A 4 -28.92 10.25 6.70
CA SER A 4 -27.65 10.67 6.12
C SER A 4 -27.60 10.22 4.65
N GLU A 5 -27.76 11.16 3.72
CA GLU A 5 -27.54 10.89 2.31
C GLU A 5 -26.07 10.50 2.04
N PRO A 6 -25.81 9.57 1.10
CA PRO A 6 -24.47 9.08 0.80
C PRO A 6 -23.59 10.16 0.16
N THR A 7 -22.28 10.15 0.49
CA THR A 7 -21.28 11.03 -0.11
C THR A 7 -21.33 10.98 -1.65
N PRO A 8 -21.35 12.14 -2.33
CA PRO A 8 -21.53 12.18 -3.78
C PRO A 8 -20.32 11.62 -4.53
N LEU A 9 -20.57 11.02 -5.69
CA LEU A 9 -19.55 10.59 -6.64
C LEU A 9 -18.66 11.77 -7.07
N PRO A 10 -17.40 11.53 -7.47
CA PRO A 10 -16.62 12.53 -8.21
C PRO A 10 -17.43 13.10 -9.38
N ALA A 11 -17.36 14.41 -9.63
CA ALA A 11 -18.18 15.09 -10.65
C ALA A 11 -18.11 14.42 -12.04
N THR A 12 -16.96 13.85 -12.41
CA THR A 12 -16.76 13.12 -13.67
C THR A 12 -17.44 11.75 -13.74
N LEU A 13 -17.90 11.23 -12.61
CA LEU A 13 -18.64 9.97 -12.46
C LEU A 13 -20.11 10.21 -12.11
N ALA A 14 -20.46 11.44 -11.73
CA ALA A 14 -21.80 11.86 -11.35
C ALA A 14 -22.77 11.89 -12.54
N THR A 15 -22.30 11.82 -13.78
CA THR A 15 -23.12 11.76 -15.01
C THR A 15 -23.56 10.36 -15.41
N ARG A 16 -23.49 9.37 -14.50
CA ARG A 16 -23.72 7.96 -14.83
C ARG A 16 -24.92 7.39 -14.10
N LEU A 17 -25.67 6.52 -14.77
CA LEU A 17 -26.66 5.65 -14.15
C LEU A 17 -26.36 4.18 -14.47
N ILE A 18 -26.63 3.31 -13.51
CA ILE A 18 -26.66 1.86 -13.65
C ILE A 18 -28.12 1.46 -13.74
N VAL A 19 -28.51 0.84 -14.85
CA VAL A 19 -29.85 0.33 -15.14
C VAL A 19 -29.83 -1.19 -14.99
N GLU A 20 -30.80 -1.74 -14.27
CA GLU A 20 -31.01 -3.17 -14.09
C GLU A 20 -32.09 -3.67 -15.08
N PRO A 21 -31.69 -4.26 -16.22
CA PRO A 21 -32.61 -4.75 -17.24
C PRO A 21 -33.36 -6.01 -16.81
N ARG A 22 -34.62 -6.10 -17.22
CA ARG A 22 -35.50 -7.26 -17.00
C ARG A 22 -35.12 -8.47 -17.87
N ILE A 23 -34.59 -8.22 -19.07
CA ILE A 23 -34.08 -9.26 -19.95
C ILE A 23 -32.58 -9.36 -19.76
N ARG A 24 -32.08 -10.59 -19.63
CA ARG A 24 -30.67 -10.84 -19.34
C ARG A 24 -29.77 -10.24 -20.42
N VAL A 25 -28.84 -9.38 -20.02
CA VAL A 25 -27.78 -8.87 -20.89
C VAL A 25 -26.95 -10.04 -21.41
N ARG A 26 -26.88 -10.22 -22.73
CA ARG A 26 -26.24 -11.39 -23.36
C ARG A 26 -24.73 -11.24 -23.55
N THR A 27 -24.26 -10.02 -23.70
CA THR A 27 -22.86 -9.71 -24.04
C THR A 27 -22.38 -8.55 -23.16
N SER A 28 -21.13 -8.61 -22.71
CA SER A 28 -20.50 -7.43 -22.11
C SER A 28 -19.84 -6.61 -23.21
N VAL A 29 -20.07 -5.30 -23.24
CA VAL A 29 -19.41 -4.34 -24.12
C VAL A 29 -18.83 -3.24 -23.24
N LEU A 30 -17.51 -3.03 -23.30
CA LEU A 30 -16.76 -2.09 -22.48
C LEU A 30 -16.79 -0.65 -23.05
N PRO A 31 -16.50 0.40 -22.26
CA PRO A 31 -16.63 1.79 -22.69
C PRO A 31 -15.77 2.25 -23.86
N ALA A 32 -14.72 1.49 -24.20
CA ALA A 32 -13.83 1.78 -25.33
C ALA A 32 -14.14 0.92 -26.56
N GLU A 33 -15.12 0.02 -26.46
CA GLU A 33 -15.60 -0.79 -27.57
C GLU A 33 -16.72 -0.07 -28.33
N ASP A 34 -17.17 -0.67 -29.43
CA ASP A 34 -18.18 -0.11 -30.33
C ASP A 34 -19.48 0.33 -29.61
N PRO A 35 -19.80 1.64 -29.58
CA PRO A 35 -21.01 2.17 -28.97
C PRO A 35 -22.32 1.69 -29.62
N GLU A 36 -22.31 1.39 -30.92
CA GLU A 36 -23.49 0.86 -31.61
C GLU A 36 -23.79 -0.56 -31.12
N ARG A 37 -22.74 -1.38 -30.95
CA ARG A 37 -22.84 -2.69 -30.33
C ARG A 37 -23.33 -2.62 -28.89
N ALA A 38 -22.87 -1.66 -28.09
CA ALA A 38 -23.38 -1.46 -26.73
C ALA A 38 -24.87 -1.11 -26.74
N SER A 39 -25.30 -0.26 -27.68
CA SER A 39 -26.70 0.16 -27.85
C SER A 39 -27.59 -0.99 -28.31
N ALA A 40 -27.13 -1.83 -29.25
CA ALA A 40 -27.85 -3.02 -29.68
C ALA A 40 -28.06 -4.01 -28.52
N VAL A 41 -27.00 -4.27 -27.73
CA VAL A 41 -27.09 -5.16 -26.55
C VAL A 41 -28.01 -4.57 -25.46
N CYS A 42 -28.05 -3.24 -25.33
CA CYS A 42 -28.98 -2.55 -24.44
C CYS A 42 -30.44 -2.74 -24.89
N ALA A 43 -30.73 -2.55 -26.19
CA ALA A 43 -32.06 -2.79 -26.75
C ALA A 43 -32.51 -4.26 -26.57
N ASP A 44 -31.62 -5.22 -26.82
CA ASP A 44 -31.88 -6.66 -26.61
C ASP A 44 -32.20 -7.00 -25.14
N SER A 45 -31.71 -6.19 -24.19
CA SER A 45 -32.01 -6.31 -22.76
C SER A 45 -33.35 -5.67 -22.35
N GLY A 46 -34.08 -5.14 -23.32
CA GLY A 46 -35.39 -4.52 -23.16
C GLY A 46 -35.36 -3.07 -22.69
N VAL A 47 -34.19 -2.47 -22.47
CA VAL A 47 -34.08 -1.07 -22.06
C VAL A 47 -34.48 -0.15 -23.24
N PRO A 48 -35.46 0.76 -23.04
CA PRO A 48 -36.03 1.54 -24.14
C PRO A 48 -35.07 2.64 -24.61
N LEU A 49 -34.43 2.45 -25.77
CA LEU A 49 -33.47 3.40 -26.34
C LEU A 49 -34.10 4.76 -26.68
N ASP A 50 -35.39 4.78 -27.05
CA ASP A 50 -36.14 6.01 -27.30
C ASP A 50 -36.26 6.87 -26.03
N VAL A 51 -36.51 6.23 -24.88
CA VAL A 51 -36.52 6.90 -23.58
C VAL A 51 -35.13 7.46 -23.26
N LEU A 52 -34.05 6.69 -23.48
CA LEU A 52 -32.69 7.18 -23.27
C LEU A 52 -32.39 8.42 -24.14
N ALA A 53 -32.76 8.36 -25.42
CA ALA A 53 -32.51 9.44 -26.38
C ALA A 53 -33.23 10.75 -26.01
N ARG A 54 -34.47 10.69 -25.50
CA ARG A 54 -35.21 11.90 -25.04
C ARG A 54 -34.46 12.67 -23.95
N HIS A 55 -33.67 11.97 -23.14
CA HIS A 55 -32.89 12.56 -22.05
C HIS A 55 -31.43 12.83 -22.42
N GLY A 56 -31.07 12.66 -23.70
CA GLY A 56 -29.69 12.81 -24.18
C GLY A 56 -28.73 11.78 -23.58
N ALA A 57 -29.25 10.62 -23.15
CA ALA A 57 -28.45 9.56 -22.57
C ALA A 57 -27.90 8.62 -23.64
N THR A 58 -26.66 8.16 -23.46
CA THR A 58 -25.99 7.20 -24.34
C THR A 58 -25.58 5.97 -23.58
N VAL A 59 -25.55 4.82 -24.27
CA VAL A 59 -25.10 3.56 -23.65
C VAL A 59 -23.59 3.56 -23.59
N ARG A 60 -23.05 3.58 -22.36
CA ARG A 60 -21.61 3.57 -22.10
C ARG A 60 -21.04 2.16 -22.17
N GLN A 61 -21.72 1.19 -21.55
CA GLN A 61 -21.25 -0.19 -21.44
C GLN A 61 -22.36 -1.13 -20.99
N THR A 62 -22.20 -2.43 -21.25
CA THR A 62 -23.11 -3.50 -20.82
C THR A 62 -22.35 -4.59 -20.09
N HIS A 63 -22.99 -5.27 -19.12
CA HIS A 63 -22.35 -6.29 -18.28
C HIS A 63 -23.19 -7.55 -18.17
N ARG A 64 -22.81 -8.61 -18.90
CA ARG A 64 -23.49 -9.91 -18.90
C ARG A 64 -23.59 -10.57 -17.52
N ARG A 65 -22.50 -10.53 -16.75
CA ARG A 65 -22.42 -11.24 -15.45
C ARG A 65 -23.19 -10.55 -14.34
N ALA A 66 -23.11 -9.22 -14.29
CA ALA A 66 -23.82 -8.41 -13.32
C ALA A 66 -25.27 -8.12 -13.73
N ASN A 67 -25.64 -8.43 -14.99
CA ASN A 67 -26.92 -8.10 -15.61
C ASN A 67 -27.27 -6.61 -15.46
N VAL A 68 -26.39 -5.72 -15.95
CA VAL A 68 -26.60 -4.27 -15.89
C VAL A 68 -26.19 -3.58 -17.20
N VAL A 69 -26.81 -2.43 -17.46
CA VAL A 69 -26.40 -1.46 -18.48
C VAL A 69 -25.95 -0.18 -17.76
N VAL A 70 -24.85 0.42 -18.18
CA VAL A 70 -24.40 1.71 -17.66
C VAL A 70 -24.54 2.74 -18.76
N ILE A 71 -25.18 3.85 -18.42
CA ILE A 71 -25.46 4.96 -19.34
C ILE A 71 -24.78 6.23 -18.86
N ASP A 72 -24.32 7.05 -19.80
CA ASP A 72 -23.92 8.44 -19.56
C ASP A 72 -25.14 9.34 -19.83
N VAL A 73 -25.46 10.22 -18.88
CA VAL A 73 -26.62 11.12 -18.92
C VAL A 73 -26.24 12.46 -18.27
N PRO A 74 -26.60 13.60 -18.87
CA PRO A 74 -26.37 14.91 -18.26
C PRO A 74 -26.94 14.97 -16.84
N ALA A 75 -26.17 15.52 -15.89
CA ALA A 75 -26.50 15.45 -14.46
C ALA A 75 -27.89 16.03 -14.15
N GLU A 76 -28.24 17.12 -14.82
CA GLU A 76 -29.53 17.82 -14.70
C GLU A 76 -30.73 17.02 -15.23
N ARG A 77 -30.50 15.93 -15.99
CA ARG A 77 -31.56 15.08 -16.57
C ARG A 77 -31.71 13.72 -15.90
N GLN A 78 -30.91 13.42 -14.87
CA GLN A 78 -30.90 12.10 -14.26
C GLN A 78 -32.20 11.74 -13.56
N ASP A 79 -32.76 12.65 -12.78
CA ASP A 79 -33.99 12.37 -12.03
C ASP A 79 -35.19 12.16 -12.96
N ALA A 80 -35.27 12.96 -14.03
CA ALA A 80 -36.29 12.81 -15.06
C ALA A 80 -36.15 11.45 -15.79
N LEU A 81 -34.93 11.08 -16.20
CA LEU A 81 -34.68 9.80 -16.84
C LEU A 81 -34.98 8.60 -15.91
N ARG A 82 -34.62 8.70 -14.62
CA ARG A 82 -34.92 7.66 -13.63
C ARG A 82 -36.42 7.47 -13.45
N SER A 83 -37.19 8.55 -13.45
CA SER A 83 -38.66 8.51 -13.37
C SER A 83 -39.27 7.81 -14.59
N ASP A 84 -38.83 8.16 -15.80
CA ASP A 84 -39.30 7.53 -17.04
C ASP A 84 -38.92 6.04 -17.10
N LEU A 85 -37.69 5.69 -16.71
CA LEU A 85 -37.24 4.31 -16.64
C LEU A 85 -38.03 3.51 -15.60
N ALA A 86 -38.33 4.10 -14.43
CA ALA A 86 -39.17 3.47 -13.41
C ALA A 86 -40.61 3.23 -13.90
N ALA A 87 -41.19 4.19 -14.64
CA ALA A 87 -42.50 4.02 -15.27
C ALA A 87 -42.51 2.91 -16.34
N ALA A 88 -41.40 2.75 -17.06
CA ALA A 88 -41.17 1.61 -17.96
C ALA A 88 -40.77 0.32 -17.23
N GLY A 89 -40.65 0.37 -15.90
CA GLY A 89 -40.41 -0.80 -15.05
C GLY A 89 -38.95 -1.17 -14.81
N PHE A 90 -38.01 -0.28 -15.09
CA PHE A 90 -36.58 -0.48 -14.86
C PHE A 90 -36.13 0.21 -13.58
N ASP A 91 -35.23 -0.43 -12.83
CA ASP A 91 -34.51 0.25 -11.75
C ASP A 91 -33.26 0.93 -12.33
N ALA A 92 -33.08 2.20 -11.98
CA ALA A 92 -31.96 3.02 -12.42
C ALA A 92 -31.45 3.87 -11.25
N ARG A 93 -30.17 3.73 -10.96
CA ARG A 93 -29.52 4.43 -9.85
C ARG A 93 -28.12 4.91 -10.20
N PRO A 94 -27.62 5.98 -9.55
CA PRO A 94 -26.22 6.36 -9.67
C PRO A 94 -25.25 5.23 -9.24
N PRO A 95 -24.01 5.21 -9.76
CA PRO A 95 -22.96 4.36 -9.21
C PRO A 95 -22.71 4.67 -7.73
N LYS A 96 -22.21 3.68 -6.99
CA LYS A 96 -21.79 3.89 -5.61
C LYS A 96 -20.32 4.33 -5.58
N PRO A 97 -19.90 5.23 -4.68
CA PRO A 97 -18.49 5.53 -4.50
C PRO A 97 -17.71 4.28 -4.05
N VAL A 98 -16.52 4.09 -4.61
CA VAL A 98 -15.56 3.03 -4.24
C VAL A 98 -14.30 3.67 -3.64
N PHE A 99 -13.57 2.91 -2.84
CA PHE A 99 -12.61 3.41 -1.86
C PHE A 99 -11.34 2.55 -1.89
N PRO A 100 -10.15 3.01 -1.46
CA PRO A 100 -8.94 2.24 -1.59
C PRO A 100 -9.09 0.91 -0.86
N LEU A 101 -8.94 -0.13 -1.62
CA LEU A 101 -8.87 -1.49 -1.15
C LEU A 101 -7.44 -1.98 -1.41
N LEU A 102 -6.98 -3.06 -0.79
CA LEU A 102 -5.73 -3.67 -1.25
C LEU A 102 -5.74 -3.98 -2.76
N ASN A 103 -6.89 -4.34 -3.34
CA ASN A 103 -7.04 -4.47 -4.80
C ASN A 103 -6.98 -3.16 -5.61
N GLU A 104 -6.88 -2.00 -4.96
CA GLU A 104 -6.68 -0.69 -5.59
C GLU A 104 -5.34 -0.07 -5.19
N SER A 105 -4.99 -0.07 -3.90
CA SER A 105 -3.77 0.56 -3.37
C SER A 105 -2.50 -0.18 -3.78
N VAL A 106 -2.53 -1.52 -3.85
CA VAL A 106 -1.39 -2.33 -4.30
C VAL A 106 -1.14 -2.15 -5.81
N PRO A 107 -2.17 -2.24 -6.69
CA PRO A 107 -2.00 -1.91 -8.11
C PRO A 107 -1.62 -0.44 -8.39
N ALA A 108 -2.14 0.53 -7.63
CA ALA A 108 -1.84 1.95 -7.84
C ALA A 108 -0.38 2.33 -7.55
N GLN A 109 0.33 1.48 -6.81
CA GLN A 109 1.78 1.53 -6.56
C GLN A 109 2.56 0.59 -7.48
N HIS A 110 1.92 0.07 -8.53
CA HIS A 110 2.49 -0.80 -9.57
C HIS A 110 3.16 -2.09 -9.08
N VAL A 111 2.74 -2.60 -7.93
CA VAL A 111 3.21 -3.88 -7.37
C VAL A 111 2.95 -5.09 -8.29
N PRO A 112 1.81 -5.19 -9.04
CA PRO A 112 1.58 -6.34 -9.93
C PRO A 112 2.67 -6.55 -11.00
N ALA A 113 3.42 -5.50 -11.38
CA ALA A 113 4.58 -5.64 -12.26
C ALA A 113 5.70 -6.48 -11.63
N ILE A 114 5.89 -6.36 -10.31
CA ILE A 114 6.87 -7.14 -9.55
C ILE A 114 6.43 -8.60 -9.44
N TRP A 115 5.14 -8.85 -9.15
CA TRP A 115 4.58 -10.21 -9.11
C TRP A 115 4.71 -10.93 -10.46
N ARG A 116 4.40 -10.23 -11.58
CA ARG A 116 4.61 -10.76 -12.94
C ARG A 116 6.08 -11.06 -13.24
N ALA A 117 7.01 -10.36 -12.59
CA ALA A 117 8.43 -10.64 -12.67
C ALA A 117 8.88 -11.81 -11.78
N GLY A 118 7.96 -12.47 -11.07
CA GLY A 118 8.22 -13.67 -10.27
C GLY A 118 8.70 -13.39 -8.85
N PHE A 119 8.45 -12.20 -8.32
CA PHE A 119 8.79 -11.84 -6.94
C PHE A 119 7.52 -11.51 -6.16
N GLU A 120 7.25 -12.27 -5.10
CA GLU A 120 6.05 -12.17 -4.26
C GLU A 120 6.41 -12.23 -2.76
N GLY A 121 7.70 -12.15 -2.42
CA GLY A 121 8.24 -12.17 -1.06
C GLY A 121 8.59 -13.57 -0.57
N ALA A 122 8.71 -14.55 -1.47
CA ALA A 122 8.98 -15.93 -1.07
C ALA A 122 10.38 -16.05 -0.44
N GLY A 123 10.47 -16.68 0.74
CA GLY A 123 11.72 -16.84 1.48
C GLY A 123 12.09 -15.68 2.41
N LEU A 124 11.36 -14.56 2.33
CA LEU A 124 11.62 -13.38 3.15
C LEU A 124 10.75 -13.39 4.41
N ARG A 125 11.28 -12.82 5.49
CA ARG A 125 10.60 -12.69 6.79
C ARG A 125 10.33 -11.23 7.13
N ILE A 126 9.07 -10.90 7.36
CA ILE A 126 8.59 -9.56 7.72
C ILE A 126 8.18 -9.56 9.19
N ALA A 127 8.82 -8.74 10.00
CA ALA A 127 8.38 -8.44 11.36
C ALA A 127 7.30 -7.35 11.35
N ILE A 128 6.19 -7.60 12.03
CA ILE A 128 5.14 -6.61 12.33
C ILE A 128 5.20 -6.34 13.83
N VAL A 129 5.72 -5.16 14.21
CA VAL A 129 5.74 -4.69 15.60
C VAL A 129 4.55 -3.76 15.78
N ASP A 130 3.47 -4.27 16.36
CA ASP A 130 2.15 -3.62 16.33
C ASP A 130 1.22 -4.15 17.47
N THR A 131 -0.10 -4.11 17.31
CA THR A 131 -1.08 -4.61 18.30
C THR A 131 -1.26 -6.14 18.30
N GLY A 132 -0.44 -6.86 17.53
CA GLY A 132 -0.57 -8.30 17.30
C GLY A 132 -1.09 -8.62 15.90
N ALA A 133 -1.48 -9.87 15.66
CA ALA A 133 -2.19 -10.25 14.44
C ALA A 133 -3.08 -11.47 14.70
N ASP A 134 -4.34 -11.36 14.30
CA ASP A 134 -5.31 -12.43 14.42
C ASP A 134 -5.02 -13.58 13.44
N ARG A 135 -5.56 -14.76 13.76
CA ARG A 135 -5.57 -15.94 12.87
C ARG A 135 -6.51 -15.72 11.69
N HIS A 136 -6.10 -14.86 10.76
CA HIS A 136 -6.84 -14.56 9.54
C HIS A 136 -6.49 -15.58 8.43
N PRO A 137 -7.46 -16.07 7.62
CA PRO A 137 -7.18 -17.02 6.53
C PRO A 137 -6.10 -16.56 5.55
N ASP A 138 -6.02 -15.25 5.30
CA ASP A 138 -4.99 -14.67 4.43
C ASP A 138 -3.57 -14.88 4.94
N PHE A 139 -3.37 -15.24 6.21
CA PHE A 139 -2.06 -15.53 6.80
C PHE A 139 -1.81 -17.03 7.02
N ALA A 140 -2.73 -17.90 6.60
CA ALA A 140 -2.69 -19.33 6.93
C ALA A 140 -1.32 -19.96 6.63
N GLY A 141 -0.71 -20.54 7.68
CA GLY A 141 0.59 -21.20 7.61
C GLY A 141 1.80 -20.28 7.45
N ARG A 142 1.62 -18.94 7.53
CA ARG A 142 2.71 -17.98 7.29
C ARG A 142 3.04 -17.07 8.47
N ILE A 143 2.25 -17.07 9.55
CA ILE A 143 2.70 -16.54 10.84
C ILE A 143 3.64 -17.59 11.44
N ALA A 144 4.94 -17.37 11.35
CA ALA A 144 5.94 -18.31 11.85
C ALA A 144 6.10 -18.22 13.37
N LEU A 145 6.05 -17.00 13.91
CA LEU A 145 6.21 -16.72 15.33
C LEU A 145 5.30 -15.55 15.71
N ALA A 146 4.75 -15.60 16.92
CA ALA A 146 4.04 -14.51 17.55
C ALA A 146 4.49 -14.42 19.02
N GLN A 147 4.76 -13.22 19.51
CA GLN A 147 5.13 -12.98 20.90
C GLN A 147 4.49 -11.69 21.40
N ASP A 148 3.96 -11.73 22.62
CA ASP A 148 3.40 -10.58 23.33
C ASP A 148 4.44 -9.96 24.26
N PHE A 149 4.50 -8.61 24.24
CA PHE A 149 5.31 -7.74 25.10
C PHE A 149 4.46 -6.73 25.87
N THR A 150 3.14 -6.88 25.81
CA THR A 150 2.17 -5.96 26.44
C THR A 150 1.52 -6.54 27.68
N GLU A 151 1.70 -7.83 27.96
CA GLU A 151 1.00 -8.56 29.04
C GLU A 151 -0.52 -8.71 28.83
N HIS A 152 -1.03 -8.41 27.62
CA HIS A 152 -2.44 -8.48 27.26
C HIS A 152 -2.83 -9.77 26.51
N GLY A 153 -1.88 -10.67 26.28
CA GLY A 153 -2.08 -11.92 25.56
C GLY A 153 -1.69 -11.82 24.08
N ASP A 154 -1.71 -12.94 23.37
CA ASP A 154 -1.14 -13.08 22.00
C ASP A 154 -2.13 -12.75 20.87
N VAL A 155 -3.36 -12.38 21.21
CA VAL A 155 -4.44 -12.02 20.26
C VAL A 155 -4.38 -10.53 19.92
N ASP A 156 -4.80 -10.16 18.70
CA ASP A 156 -4.94 -8.75 18.33
C ASP A 156 -6.27 -8.19 18.84
N ASP A 157 -6.23 -7.64 20.06
CA ASP A 157 -7.35 -7.04 20.78
C ASP A 157 -7.70 -5.62 20.31
N VAL A 158 -6.96 -5.07 19.34
CA VAL A 158 -7.23 -3.75 18.74
C VAL A 158 -7.64 -3.87 17.27
N GLY A 159 -6.97 -4.76 16.53
CA GLY A 159 -7.18 -5.03 15.11
C GLY A 159 -6.29 -4.25 14.14
N HIS A 160 -5.50 -3.31 14.65
CA HIS A 160 -4.60 -2.49 13.83
C HIS A 160 -3.46 -3.33 13.23
N GLY A 161 -2.79 -4.14 14.04
CA GLY A 161 -1.68 -4.99 13.60
C GLY A 161 -2.11 -6.05 12.57
N THR A 162 -3.29 -6.63 12.72
CA THR A 162 -3.90 -7.52 11.71
C THR A 162 -4.08 -6.81 10.36
N HIS A 163 -4.56 -5.57 10.39
CA HIS A 163 -4.74 -4.75 9.18
C HIS A 163 -3.41 -4.47 8.49
N VAL A 164 -2.42 -4.03 9.27
CA VAL A 164 -1.04 -3.76 8.83
C VAL A 164 -0.38 -5.01 8.23
N ALA A 165 -0.46 -6.15 8.91
CA ALA A 165 0.06 -7.43 8.42
C ALA A 165 -0.62 -7.86 7.10
N GLY A 166 -1.93 -7.59 6.98
CA GLY A 166 -2.70 -7.80 5.76
C GLY A 166 -2.17 -7.00 4.57
N ILE A 167 -1.82 -5.73 4.78
CA ILE A 167 -1.27 -4.87 3.72
C ILE A 167 0.12 -5.35 3.30
N ALA A 168 0.98 -5.68 4.27
CA ALA A 168 2.34 -6.10 3.99
C ALA A 168 2.36 -7.45 3.26
N ALA A 169 1.59 -8.45 3.74
CA ALA A 169 1.78 -9.84 3.32
C ALA A 169 0.49 -10.70 3.25
N GLY A 170 -0.72 -10.14 3.31
CA GLY A 170 -1.96 -10.92 3.18
C GLY A 170 -2.06 -11.65 1.83
N ALA A 171 -2.40 -12.95 1.82
CA ALA A 171 -2.58 -13.74 0.59
C ALA A 171 -4.03 -13.79 0.10
N GLY A 172 -4.87 -12.84 0.52
CA GLY A 172 -6.27 -12.76 0.11
C GLY A 172 -6.43 -12.77 -1.42
N ALA A 173 -7.50 -13.39 -1.90
CA ALA A 173 -7.79 -13.43 -3.33
C ALA A 173 -8.19 -12.06 -3.88
N VAL A 174 -8.95 -11.29 -3.09
CA VAL A 174 -9.38 -9.92 -3.42
C VAL A 174 -8.40 -8.92 -2.81
N TYR A 175 -8.28 -8.92 -1.48
CA TYR A 175 -7.41 -8.00 -0.75
C TYR A 175 -6.04 -8.64 -0.54
N ARG A 176 -5.24 -8.64 -1.62
CA ARG A 176 -3.88 -9.19 -1.61
C ARG A 176 -2.89 -8.13 -1.16
N GLY A 177 -2.13 -8.43 -0.11
CA GLY A 177 -1.00 -7.63 0.36
C GLY A 177 0.17 -7.64 -0.62
N VAL A 178 1.15 -6.79 -0.39
CA VAL A 178 2.25 -6.53 -1.34
C VAL A 178 3.20 -7.73 -1.50
N ALA A 179 3.52 -8.43 -0.40
CA ALA A 179 4.40 -9.60 -0.37
C ALA A 179 3.63 -10.86 0.09
N PRO A 180 2.68 -11.38 -0.73
CA PRO A 180 1.75 -12.42 -0.32
C PRO A 180 2.38 -13.79 -0.06
N LYS A 181 3.67 -13.98 -0.37
CA LYS A 181 4.44 -15.21 -0.06
C LYS A 181 5.46 -15.03 1.07
N ALA A 182 5.55 -13.85 1.67
CA ALA A 182 6.42 -13.61 2.81
C ALA A 182 5.91 -14.33 4.07
N THR A 183 6.86 -14.67 4.94
CA THR A 183 6.60 -15.19 6.29
C THR A 183 6.48 -14.02 7.26
N LEU A 184 5.51 -14.07 8.16
CA LEU A 184 5.26 -13.07 9.18
C LEU A 184 5.86 -13.49 10.53
N VAL A 185 6.49 -12.53 11.20
CA VAL A 185 6.88 -12.57 12.61
C VAL A 185 6.11 -11.46 13.32
N ILE A 186 5.26 -11.83 14.27
CA ILE A 186 4.34 -10.89 14.93
C ILE A 186 4.90 -10.57 16.31
N ALA A 187 5.19 -9.30 16.57
CA ALA A 187 5.62 -8.84 17.88
C ALA A 187 4.58 -7.83 18.40
N LYS A 188 3.73 -8.27 19.33
CA LYS A 188 2.72 -7.41 19.92
C LYS A 188 3.38 -6.50 20.95
N ALA A 189 3.40 -5.21 20.67
CA ALA A 189 4.01 -4.15 21.47
C ALA A 189 3.00 -3.06 21.88
N LEU A 190 1.77 -3.14 21.37
CA LEU A 190 0.67 -2.23 21.66
C LEU A 190 -0.59 -3.04 22.04
N ALA A 191 -1.42 -2.48 22.90
CA ALA A 191 -2.73 -2.99 23.29
C ALA A 191 -3.78 -1.86 23.22
N GLY A 192 -5.01 -2.12 23.65
CA GLY A 192 -6.11 -1.16 23.55
C GLY A 192 -5.90 0.16 24.29
N ASP A 193 -5.04 0.18 25.30
CA ASP A 193 -4.65 1.36 26.09
C ASP A 193 -3.39 2.07 25.56
N GLY A 194 -2.78 1.54 24.48
CA GLY A 194 -1.59 2.10 23.84
C GLY A 194 -0.39 1.16 23.97
N GLY A 195 0.80 1.72 24.09
CA GLY A 195 2.04 0.96 24.26
C GLY A 195 3.13 1.85 24.82
N SER A 196 4.20 1.23 25.31
CA SER A 196 5.32 1.92 25.95
C SER A 196 6.61 1.76 25.13
N GLU A 197 7.55 2.69 25.32
CA GLU A 197 8.84 2.68 24.63
C GLU A 197 9.62 1.37 24.90
N ASP A 198 9.61 0.89 26.14
CA ASP A 198 10.30 -0.33 26.55
C ASP A 198 9.69 -1.61 25.93
N ALA A 199 8.36 -1.70 25.84
CA ALA A 199 7.68 -2.82 25.18
C ALA A 199 8.02 -2.86 23.67
N VAL A 200 8.04 -1.69 23.01
CA VAL A 200 8.42 -1.57 21.60
C VAL A 200 9.89 -1.95 21.39
N LEU A 201 10.81 -1.48 22.25
CA LEU A 201 12.22 -1.88 22.20
C LEU A 201 12.41 -3.39 22.40
N ALA A 202 11.71 -3.97 23.38
CA ALA A 202 11.77 -5.41 23.63
C ALA A 202 11.25 -6.22 22.42
N ALA A 203 10.15 -5.77 21.81
CA ALA A 203 9.57 -6.37 20.63
C ALA A 203 10.51 -6.29 19.40
N MET A 204 11.11 -5.12 19.16
CA MET A 204 12.10 -4.92 18.08
C MET A 204 13.31 -5.82 18.27
N SER A 205 13.86 -5.84 19.50
CA SER A 205 15.03 -6.66 19.86
C SER A 205 14.74 -8.16 19.72
N TRP A 206 13.56 -8.62 20.15
CA TRP A 206 13.16 -10.01 19.97
C TRP A 206 12.98 -10.36 18.50
N ALA A 207 12.30 -9.50 17.73
CA ALA A 207 12.01 -9.73 16.32
C ALA A 207 13.29 -9.78 15.48
N SER A 208 14.29 -8.94 15.77
CA SER A 208 15.58 -8.93 15.06
C SER A 208 16.33 -10.26 15.18
N ARG A 209 16.18 -10.95 16.32
CA ARG A 209 16.73 -12.30 16.55
C ARG A 209 15.98 -13.42 15.81
N GLN A 210 14.84 -13.14 15.18
CA GLN A 210 14.04 -14.12 14.44
C GLN A 210 14.37 -14.19 12.95
N ASN A 211 15.59 -13.77 12.57
CA ASN A 211 16.08 -13.74 11.18
C ASN A 211 15.14 -12.98 10.23
N VAL A 212 14.67 -11.80 10.66
CA VAL A 212 13.84 -10.95 9.80
C VAL A 212 14.67 -10.12 8.82
N ASP A 213 14.08 -9.82 7.68
CA ASP A 213 14.68 -9.03 6.61
C ASP A 213 14.13 -7.61 6.58
N VAL A 214 12.85 -7.47 6.91
CA VAL A 214 12.13 -6.21 6.95
C VAL A 214 11.32 -6.13 8.24
N MET A 215 11.30 -4.97 8.88
CA MET A 215 10.50 -4.68 10.07
C MET A 215 9.58 -3.50 9.82
N ASN A 216 8.32 -3.64 10.19
CA ASN A 216 7.30 -2.61 10.08
C ASN A 216 6.95 -2.05 11.46
N LEU A 217 7.09 -0.73 11.61
CA LEU A 217 6.67 0.04 12.77
C LEU A 217 5.59 1.02 12.32
N SER A 218 4.33 0.60 12.39
CA SER A 218 3.17 1.45 12.08
C SER A 218 2.65 2.18 13.33
N LEU A 219 3.62 2.70 14.08
CA LEU A 219 3.50 3.34 15.37
C LEU A 219 4.45 4.54 15.43
N GLY A 220 4.26 5.39 16.42
CA GLY A 220 5.21 6.46 16.71
C GLY A 220 4.77 7.30 17.90
N GLY A 221 5.70 8.09 18.41
CA GLY A 221 5.50 8.94 19.56
C GLY A 221 6.42 10.17 19.55
N PRO A 222 6.42 10.95 20.64
CA PRO A 222 7.38 12.03 20.84
C PRO A 222 8.81 11.48 20.83
N GLY A 223 9.76 12.23 20.29
CA GLY A 223 11.17 11.83 20.31
C GLY A 223 12.02 12.59 19.29
N ASP A 224 13.28 12.19 19.18
CA ASP A 224 14.29 12.81 18.33
C ASP A 224 15.26 11.77 17.75
N PRO A 225 16.08 12.10 16.74
CA PRO A 225 16.96 11.12 16.09
C PRO A 225 17.97 10.40 17.02
N LYS A 226 18.12 10.83 18.27
CA LYS A 226 19.02 10.27 19.27
C LYS A 226 18.28 9.56 20.41
N ASP A 227 16.96 9.44 20.39
CA ASP A 227 16.24 8.67 21.42
C ASP A 227 16.48 7.15 21.27
N PRO A 228 16.17 6.34 22.30
CA PRO A 228 16.41 4.89 22.30
C PRO A 228 15.80 4.16 21.10
N LEU A 229 14.55 4.43 20.75
CA LEU A 229 13.90 3.79 19.59
C LEU A 229 14.59 4.16 18.28
N SER A 230 14.98 5.43 18.10
CA SER A 230 15.70 5.87 16.91
C SER A 230 17.08 5.21 16.78
N ARG A 231 17.80 5.04 17.90
CA ARG A 231 19.09 4.34 17.93
C ARG A 231 18.94 2.86 17.59
N GLU A 232 17.90 2.20 18.11
CA GLU A 232 17.63 0.80 17.78
C GLU A 232 17.33 0.64 16.28
N VAL A 233 16.55 1.56 15.68
CA VAL A 233 16.32 1.55 14.23
C VAL A 233 17.62 1.73 13.43
N ASP A 234 18.50 2.63 13.86
CA ASP A 234 19.80 2.84 13.22
C ASP A 234 20.72 1.61 13.36
N ALA A 235 20.67 0.90 14.50
CA ALA A 235 21.40 -0.35 14.72
C ALA A 235 20.87 -1.49 13.83
N LEU A 236 19.54 -1.70 13.78
CA LEU A 236 18.92 -2.70 12.91
C LEU A 236 19.23 -2.45 11.42
N TRP A 237 19.27 -1.18 11.01
CA TRP A 237 19.71 -0.80 9.67
C TRP A 237 21.18 -1.17 9.41
N ALA A 238 22.06 -0.99 10.40
CA ALA A 238 23.47 -1.43 10.30
C ALA A 238 23.61 -2.95 10.21
N ASP A 239 22.65 -3.71 10.73
CA ASP A 239 22.58 -5.17 10.58
C ASP A 239 21.94 -5.60 9.23
N GLY A 240 21.57 -4.63 8.39
CA GLY A 240 20.94 -4.86 7.09
C GLY A 240 19.46 -5.24 7.16
N ILE A 241 18.78 -4.97 8.28
CA ILE A 241 17.33 -5.09 8.39
C ILE A 241 16.72 -3.77 7.90
N LEU A 242 15.80 -3.86 6.92
CA LEU A 242 15.06 -2.70 6.45
C LEU A 242 13.94 -2.36 7.44
N VAL A 243 14.01 -1.20 8.08
CA VAL A 243 12.98 -0.76 9.03
C VAL A 243 12.11 0.32 8.40
N CYS A 244 10.84 -0.01 8.15
CA CYS A 244 9.84 0.92 7.62
C CYS A 244 9.02 1.49 8.78
N VAL A 245 8.97 2.82 8.89
CA VAL A 245 8.33 3.51 10.02
C VAL A 245 7.29 4.50 9.51
N ALA A 246 6.12 4.55 10.14
CA ALA A 246 5.11 5.57 9.85
C ALA A 246 5.64 6.97 10.17
N ALA A 247 5.42 7.95 9.29
CA ALA A 247 5.84 9.33 9.53
C ALA A 247 5.10 9.98 10.71
N GLY A 248 3.89 9.51 11.03
CA GLY A 248 2.99 10.11 12.00
C GLY A 248 1.77 10.77 11.35
N ASN A 249 0.75 11.02 12.16
CA ASN A 249 -0.54 11.56 11.72
C ASN A 249 -0.78 13.00 12.27
N SER A 250 0.29 13.75 12.51
CA SER A 250 0.28 15.08 13.15
C SER A 250 0.50 16.23 12.16
N GLY A 251 0.33 15.97 10.86
CA GLY A 251 0.33 17.01 9.82
C GLY A 251 -0.84 17.99 9.94
N PRO A 252 -0.90 19.03 9.08
CA PRO A 252 -0.02 19.32 7.95
C PRO A 252 1.19 20.21 8.30
N GLY A 253 1.38 20.53 9.58
CA GLY A 253 2.49 21.37 10.05
C GLY A 253 3.86 20.74 9.75
N ALA A 254 4.88 21.60 9.60
CA ALA A 254 6.27 21.16 9.51
C ALA A 254 6.78 20.64 10.86
N LYS A 255 7.84 19.82 10.84
CA LYS A 255 8.50 19.24 12.03
C LYS A 255 7.55 18.40 12.90
N THR A 256 6.70 17.62 12.26
CA THR A 256 5.66 16.78 12.91
C THR A 256 5.97 15.29 12.84
N ILE A 257 7.14 14.92 12.31
CA ILE A 257 7.64 13.53 12.32
C ILE A 257 8.20 13.21 13.71
N GLY A 258 7.68 12.16 14.32
CA GLY A 258 8.09 11.66 15.63
C GLY A 258 9.00 10.44 15.56
N SER A 259 9.37 9.93 16.74
CA SER A 259 10.16 8.71 16.88
C SER A 259 9.33 7.45 16.66
N PRO A 260 9.87 6.38 16.05
CA PRO A 260 11.23 6.26 15.51
C PRO A 260 11.40 6.74 14.06
N GLY A 261 10.40 7.45 13.49
CA GLY A 261 10.46 7.98 12.13
C GLY A 261 11.54 9.05 11.93
N THR A 262 12.09 9.58 13.02
CA THR A 262 13.24 10.49 13.06
C THR A 262 14.59 9.83 12.80
N ALA A 263 14.70 8.50 12.91
CA ALA A 263 15.97 7.78 12.72
C ALA A 263 16.51 7.90 11.28
N ALA A 264 17.84 7.98 11.14
CA ALA A 264 18.48 8.10 9.83
C ALA A 264 18.38 6.81 8.99
N GLY A 265 18.46 5.67 9.66
CA GLY A 265 18.31 4.31 9.15
C GLY A 265 16.88 3.96 8.75
N ALA A 266 15.88 4.60 9.35
CA ALA A 266 14.47 4.38 9.01
C ALA A 266 14.17 4.70 7.54
N ILE A 267 13.29 3.91 6.93
CA ILE A 267 12.50 4.32 5.76
C ILE A 267 11.21 4.90 6.32
N THR A 268 11.15 6.22 6.45
CA THR A 268 10.01 6.92 7.03
C THR A 268 8.97 7.18 5.95
N VAL A 269 7.72 6.76 6.18
CA VAL A 269 6.68 6.70 5.15
C VAL A 269 5.52 7.63 5.48
N GLY A 270 5.30 8.64 4.62
CA GLY A 270 4.10 9.48 4.67
C GLY A 270 2.93 8.90 3.87
N ALA A 271 1.77 9.55 3.95
CA ALA A 271 0.52 9.02 3.39
C ALA A 271 -0.11 9.92 2.32
N THR A 272 -0.47 9.31 1.18
CA THR A 272 -1.34 9.90 0.16
C THR A 272 -2.72 9.23 0.12
N ASP A 273 -3.69 9.95 -0.45
CA ASP A 273 -4.97 9.38 -0.86
C ASP A 273 -4.84 8.66 -2.22
N LYS A 274 -5.92 8.03 -2.68
CA LYS A 274 -5.93 7.32 -3.99
C LYS A 274 -5.72 8.22 -5.21
N ARG A 275 -5.86 9.54 -5.06
CA ARG A 275 -5.59 10.53 -6.12
C ARG A 275 -4.13 10.99 -6.08
N ARG A 276 -3.29 10.36 -5.25
CA ARG A 276 -1.89 10.72 -5.00
C ARG A 276 -1.73 12.10 -4.37
N ALA A 277 -2.79 12.63 -3.76
CA ALA A 277 -2.71 13.85 -2.98
C ALA A 277 -2.16 13.52 -1.59
N LEU A 278 -1.18 14.30 -1.12
CA LEU A 278 -0.68 14.19 0.24
C LEU A 278 -1.82 14.45 1.23
N THR A 279 -2.05 13.51 2.14
CA THR A 279 -3.12 13.63 3.14
C THR A 279 -2.78 14.73 4.14
N SER A 280 -3.80 15.44 4.63
CA SER A 280 -3.60 16.53 5.60
C SER A 280 -2.95 16.05 6.89
N TYR A 281 -3.30 14.83 7.33
CA TYR A 281 -2.76 14.23 8.55
C TYR A 281 -1.31 13.76 8.39
N SER A 282 -0.80 13.50 7.18
CA SER A 282 0.58 12.99 7.03
C SER A 282 1.59 13.96 7.62
N SER A 283 2.31 13.51 8.65
CA SER A 283 3.40 14.27 9.25
C SER A 283 4.49 14.61 8.22
N ARG A 284 5.16 15.74 8.47
CA ARG A 284 6.12 16.37 7.57
C ARG A 284 7.38 16.76 8.32
N GLY A 285 8.51 16.67 7.63
CA GLY A 285 9.77 17.20 8.11
C GLY A 285 9.81 18.74 8.10
N PRO A 286 11.02 19.32 8.20
CA PRO A 286 12.29 18.62 8.40
C PRO A 286 12.36 17.96 9.78
N VAL A 287 13.25 16.98 9.95
CA VAL A 287 13.63 16.44 11.26
C VAL A 287 14.92 17.15 11.72
N PRO A 288 14.88 17.97 12.79
CA PRO A 288 16.07 18.64 13.29
C PRO A 288 17.20 17.65 13.61
N GLY A 289 18.43 17.93 13.16
CA GLY A 289 19.58 17.07 13.38
C GLY A 289 19.77 15.95 12.36
N VAL A 290 18.84 15.74 11.43
CA VAL A 290 18.98 14.79 10.32
C VAL A 290 19.16 15.56 9.02
N ARG A 291 20.22 15.24 8.26
CA ARG A 291 20.50 15.89 6.97
C ARG A 291 19.59 15.40 5.85
N ALA A 292 19.14 14.15 5.93
CA ALA A 292 18.22 13.58 4.95
C ALA A 292 16.81 14.15 5.14
N HIS A 293 16.10 14.38 4.03
CA HIS A 293 14.69 14.75 4.08
C HIS A 293 13.87 13.58 4.63
N LYS A 294 12.87 13.93 5.44
CA LYS A 294 11.90 13.01 6.02
C LYS A 294 10.49 13.57 5.75
N PRO A 295 9.49 12.75 5.37
CA PRO A 295 9.59 11.30 5.15
C PRO A 295 10.53 10.96 3.97
N ASP A 296 11.04 9.73 3.90
CA ASP A 296 11.89 9.30 2.78
C ASP A 296 11.07 9.24 1.47
N LEU A 297 9.81 8.80 1.59
CA LEU A 297 8.85 8.68 0.49
C LEU A 297 7.42 8.60 1.07
N VAL A 298 6.43 8.59 0.17
CA VAL A 298 5.02 8.41 0.54
C VAL A 298 4.39 7.20 -0.14
N ALA A 299 3.36 6.65 0.47
CA ALA A 299 2.56 5.54 -0.06
C ALA A 299 1.07 5.78 0.19
N ILE A 300 0.21 4.95 -0.41
CA ILE A 300 -1.25 5.10 -0.23
C ILE A 300 -1.61 4.71 1.20
N GLY A 301 -2.05 5.70 1.99
CA GLY A 301 -2.47 5.53 3.38
C GLY A 301 -3.97 5.74 3.60
N GLY A 302 -4.73 6.01 2.55
CA GLY A 302 -6.18 6.20 2.63
C GLY A 302 -6.58 7.66 2.90
N GLY A 303 -7.75 7.83 3.50
CA GLY A 303 -8.27 9.14 3.90
C GLY A 303 -9.56 9.01 4.71
N VAL A 304 -10.09 10.15 5.14
CA VAL A 304 -11.29 10.21 5.98
C VAL A 304 -12.50 10.69 5.20
N THR A 305 -13.67 10.20 5.61
CA THR A 305 -14.99 10.70 5.22
C THR A 305 -15.76 10.98 6.50
N PRO A 306 -15.52 12.13 7.15
CA PRO A 306 -15.98 12.39 8.52
C PRO A 306 -17.49 12.20 8.73
N GLU A 307 -18.29 12.45 7.70
CA GLU A 307 -19.76 12.42 7.74
C GLU A 307 -20.36 11.06 7.33
N ALA A 308 -19.53 10.11 6.87
CA ALA A 308 -20.01 8.80 6.44
C ALA A 308 -20.14 7.82 7.61
N ALA A 309 -21.00 6.81 7.44
CA ALA A 309 -21.19 5.75 8.43
C ALA A 309 -19.86 5.07 8.82
N CYS A 310 -18.96 4.90 7.85
CA CYS A 310 -17.56 4.55 8.07
C CYS A 310 -16.69 5.82 8.01
N HIS A 311 -16.06 6.17 9.12
CA HIS A 311 -15.17 7.33 9.20
C HIS A 311 -13.98 7.24 8.23
N TYR A 312 -13.48 6.03 8.01
CA TYR A 312 -12.45 5.71 7.00
C TYR A 312 -13.07 5.26 5.68
N GLY A 313 -14.13 5.93 5.22
CA GLY A 313 -14.84 5.54 4.01
C GLY A 313 -13.88 5.40 2.84
N VAL A 314 -12.99 6.37 2.63
CA VAL A 314 -11.89 6.35 1.64
C VAL A 314 -10.57 5.77 2.20
N GLY A 315 -10.62 4.96 3.25
CA GLY A 315 -9.47 4.26 3.83
C GLY A 315 -9.14 2.96 3.12
N VAL A 316 -7.94 2.42 3.40
CA VAL A 316 -7.42 1.17 2.84
C VAL A 316 -8.14 -0.02 3.45
N ALA A 317 -8.78 -0.87 2.67
CA ALA A 317 -9.31 -2.15 3.15
C ALA A 317 -8.24 -3.25 3.19
N SER A 318 -8.05 -3.84 4.36
CA SER A 318 -7.13 -4.95 4.63
C SER A 318 -7.72 -5.92 5.65
N ALA A 319 -6.99 -7.00 5.95
CA ALA A 319 -7.41 -8.07 6.87
C ALA A 319 -7.94 -7.49 8.19
N ARG A 320 -9.04 -8.04 8.67
CA ARG A 320 -9.73 -7.56 9.87
C ARG A 320 -9.58 -8.56 11.00
N ALA A 321 -9.18 -8.07 12.17
CA ALA A 321 -9.26 -8.84 13.40
C ALA A 321 -10.71 -9.08 13.83
N SER A 322 -10.93 -10.18 14.54
CA SER A 322 -12.23 -10.58 15.08
C SER A 322 -12.86 -9.51 15.98
N VAL A 323 -12.05 -8.78 16.76
CA VAL A 323 -12.52 -7.67 17.62
C VAL A 323 -13.26 -6.57 16.83
N LEU A 324 -12.98 -6.44 15.53
CA LEU A 324 -13.63 -5.46 14.64
C LEU A 324 -14.84 -6.04 13.87
N ASP A 325 -15.39 -7.20 14.25
CA ASP A 325 -16.54 -7.85 13.56
C ASP A 325 -17.76 -6.93 13.34
N ARG A 326 -17.98 -5.98 14.26
CA ARG A 326 -19.10 -5.03 14.21
C ARG A 326 -18.68 -3.60 13.84
N ASP A 327 -17.43 -3.41 13.42
CA ASP A 327 -16.94 -2.09 13.04
C ASP A 327 -17.71 -1.55 11.82
N ARG A 328 -18.05 -0.25 11.83
CA ARG A 328 -18.82 0.37 10.74
C ARG A 328 -18.04 0.45 9.42
N CYS A 329 -16.72 0.38 9.50
CA CYS A 329 -15.79 0.28 8.38
C CYS A 329 -15.49 -1.17 7.97
N ALA A 330 -16.14 -2.17 8.58
CA ALA A 330 -15.99 -3.56 8.17
C ALA A 330 -16.43 -3.76 6.71
N VAL A 331 -15.64 -4.53 6.00
CA VAL A 331 -15.84 -4.95 4.62
C VAL A 331 -15.94 -6.48 4.62
N PRO A 332 -17.14 -7.05 4.41
CA PRO A 332 -17.32 -8.49 4.43
C PRO A 332 -16.42 -9.23 3.42
N PRO A 333 -15.99 -10.47 3.72
CA PRO A 333 -16.31 -11.22 4.93
C PRO A 333 -15.41 -10.90 6.15
N ARG A 334 -14.12 -10.59 5.93
CA ARG A 334 -13.12 -10.46 7.01
C ARG A 334 -12.13 -9.32 6.78
N TYR A 335 -12.60 -8.20 6.23
CA TYR A 335 -11.77 -7.03 5.94
C TYR A 335 -12.33 -5.78 6.63
N VAL A 336 -11.52 -4.73 6.80
CA VAL A 336 -11.92 -3.45 7.40
C VAL A 336 -11.15 -2.31 6.76
N ARG A 337 -11.76 -1.13 6.65
CA ARG A 337 -11.08 0.08 6.18
C ARG A 337 -10.45 0.84 7.34
N MET A 338 -9.19 1.23 7.15
CA MET A 338 -8.46 2.12 8.06
C MET A 338 -7.68 3.15 7.24
N SER A 339 -7.36 4.29 7.85
CA SER A 339 -6.56 5.34 7.21
C SER A 339 -5.47 5.85 8.14
N GLY A 340 -4.29 6.11 7.59
CA GLY A 340 -3.16 6.64 8.34
C GLY A 340 -1.84 6.41 7.61
N THR A 341 -0.78 7.04 8.10
CA THR A 341 0.60 6.66 7.72
C THR A 341 0.87 5.20 8.08
N SER A 342 0.23 4.67 9.13
CA SER A 342 0.21 3.25 9.48
C SER A 342 -0.30 2.30 8.38
N MET A 343 -1.14 2.76 7.44
CA MET A 343 -1.57 1.95 6.29
C MET A 343 -0.64 2.16 5.09
N ALA A 344 0.04 3.30 5.01
CA ALA A 344 1.04 3.58 3.97
C ALA A 344 2.32 2.76 4.18
N THR A 345 2.83 2.72 5.41
CA THR A 345 4.06 2.00 5.81
C THR A 345 4.09 0.53 5.36
N PRO A 346 3.08 -0.31 5.63
CA PRO A 346 3.13 -1.72 5.26
C PRO A 346 3.12 -1.98 3.75
N HIS A 347 2.67 -1.02 2.92
CA HIS A 347 2.87 -1.13 1.47
C HIS A 347 4.37 -1.07 1.12
N VAL A 348 5.10 -0.15 1.75
CA VAL A 348 6.55 0.01 1.58
C VAL A 348 7.31 -1.15 2.20
N THR A 349 6.86 -1.66 3.36
CA THR A 349 7.39 -2.86 3.99
C THR A 349 7.32 -4.07 3.05
N GLY A 350 6.13 -4.33 2.46
CA GLY A 350 6.01 -5.43 1.51
C GLY A 350 6.81 -5.19 0.22
N LEU A 351 6.91 -3.94 -0.25
CA LEU A 351 7.76 -3.58 -1.38
C LEU A 351 9.24 -3.86 -1.09
N CYS A 352 9.71 -3.56 0.13
CA CYS A 352 11.06 -3.92 0.58
C CYS A 352 11.28 -5.44 0.48
N ALA A 353 10.33 -6.25 0.94
CA ALA A 353 10.45 -7.71 0.90
C ALA A 353 10.53 -8.26 -0.53
N VAL A 354 9.63 -7.85 -1.43
CA VAL A 354 9.65 -8.33 -2.83
C VAL A 354 10.87 -7.81 -3.61
N LEU A 355 11.36 -6.61 -3.28
CA LEU A 355 12.59 -6.06 -3.87
C LEU A 355 13.85 -6.70 -3.29
N LEU A 356 13.84 -7.13 -2.03
CA LEU A 356 14.91 -7.95 -1.46
C LEU A 356 14.95 -9.32 -2.14
N GLU A 357 13.81 -9.97 -2.35
CA GLU A 357 13.73 -11.22 -3.14
C GLU A 357 14.36 -11.02 -4.53
N ALA A 358 14.06 -9.89 -5.17
CA ALA A 358 14.68 -9.53 -6.44
C ALA A 358 16.19 -9.29 -6.29
N ALA A 359 16.62 -8.57 -5.24
CA ALA A 359 18.03 -8.30 -4.99
C ALA A 359 18.82 -9.60 -4.74
N GLU A 360 18.24 -10.61 -4.09
CA GLU A 360 18.89 -11.92 -3.89
C GLU A 360 19.19 -12.63 -5.21
N LYS A 361 18.31 -12.49 -6.22
CA LYS A 361 18.50 -13.10 -7.54
C LYS A 361 19.31 -12.21 -8.51
N LEU A 362 19.41 -10.91 -8.22
CA LEU A 362 19.98 -9.92 -9.14
C LEU A 362 21.31 -9.31 -8.68
N VAL A 363 21.59 -9.24 -7.38
CA VAL A 363 22.80 -8.66 -6.79
C VAL A 363 23.69 -9.81 -6.34
N GLY A 364 24.71 -10.13 -7.15
CA GLY A 364 25.66 -11.20 -6.85
C GLY A 364 26.75 -10.75 -5.86
N GLU A 365 27.45 -11.72 -5.26
CA GLU A 365 28.57 -11.47 -4.33
C GLU A 365 29.65 -10.54 -4.93
N ALA A 366 29.94 -10.67 -6.23
CA ALA A 366 30.88 -9.79 -6.92
C ALA A 366 30.44 -8.31 -6.98
N ASP A 367 29.13 -8.03 -7.03
CA ASP A 367 28.61 -6.65 -6.97
C ASP A 367 28.80 -6.03 -5.58
N ILE A 368 28.72 -6.88 -4.54
CA ILE A 368 28.86 -6.50 -3.13
C ILE A 368 30.32 -6.21 -2.81
N GLU A 369 31.23 -7.12 -3.17
CA GLU A 369 32.68 -6.96 -2.97
C GLU A 369 33.21 -5.67 -3.60
N ARG A 370 32.75 -5.33 -4.82
CA ARG A 370 33.12 -4.07 -5.49
C ARG A 370 32.53 -2.83 -4.83
N GLY A 371 31.30 -2.91 -4.33
CA GLY A 371 30.68 -1.82 -3.56
C GLY A 371 31.47 -1.50 -2.30
N VAL A 372 31.92 -2.55 -1.59
CA VAL A 372 32.77 -2.45 -0.39
C VAL A 372 34.15 -1.89 -0.74
N ALA A 373 34.78 -2.37 -1.82
CA ALA A 373 36.08 -1.88 -2.29
C ALA A 373 36.04 -0.39 -2.69
N ARG A 374 34.98 0.06 -3.39
CA ARG A 374 34.79 1.49 -3.73
C ARG A 374 34.56 2.37 -2.51
N ALA A 375 34.07 1.81 -1.41
CA ALA A 375 33.89 2.50 -0.14
C ALA A 375 35.13 2.42 0.78
N GLY A 376 36.23 1.81 0.33
CA GLY A 376 37.50 1.75 1.07
C GLY A 376 37.57 0.73 2.22
N GLY A 377 36.69 -0.29 2.24
CA GLY A 377 36.68 -1.35 3.25
C GLY A 377 37.42 -2.64 2.84
N PRO A 378 37.83 -3.52 3.79
CA PRO A 378 38.53 -4.79 3.51
C PRO A 378 37.58 -5.94 3.06
N PRO A 379 38.03 -6.96 2.29
CA PRO A 379 37.23 -8.18 1.99
C PRO A 379 37.57 -9.37 2.92
N PRO A 380 36.72 -10.42 3.05
CA PRO A 380 35.68 -10.89 2.12
C PRO A 380 34.24 -10.61 2.56
N ALA A 381 33.27 -10.84 1.65
CA ALA A 381 31.85 -10.69 1.93
C ALA A 381 31.39 -11.70 3.01
N THR A 382 31.23 -11.25 4.25
CA THR A 382 30.49 -12.00 5.26
C THR A 382 28.99 -11.98 4.92
N LYS A 383 28.21 -12.94 5.43
CA LYS A 383 26.74 -12.93 5.29
C LYS A 383 26.13 -11.57 5.67
N GLU A 384 26.69 -10.95 6.69
CA GLU A 384 26.28 -9.66 7.23
C GLU A 384 26.57 -8.49 6.28
N THR A 385 27.79 -8.41 5.73
CA THR A 385 28.14 -7.39 4.71
C THR A 385 27.30 -7.52 3.44
N THR A 386 26.93 -8.75 3.08
CA THR A 386 26.01 -9.04 1.96
C THR A 386 24.58 -8.57 2.24
N LYS A 387 24.08 -8.79 3.47
CA LYS A 387 22.73 -8.39 3.87
C LYS A 387 22.57 -6.86 3.81
N ILE A 388 23.47 -6.12 4.45
CA ILE A 388 23.41 -4.64 4.42
C ILE A 388 23.60 -4.07 3.01
N ALA A 389 24.43 -4.69 2.16
CA ALA A 389 24.59 -4.25 0.77
C ALA A 389 23.29 -4.38 -0.03
N LYS A 390 22.57 -5.50 0.13
CA LYS A 390 21.25 -5.71 -0.48
C LYS A 390 20.21 -4.73 0.06
N ALA A 391 20.15 -4.54 1.38
CA ALA A 391 19.26 -3.55 2.01
C ALA A 391 19.51 -2.13 1.46
N ARG A 392 20.78 -1.71 1.34
CA ARG A 392 21.17 -0.45 0.72
C ARG A 392 20.76 -0.34 -0.74
N ALA A 393 20.88 -1.42 -1.52
CA ALA A 393 20.43 -1.44 -2.90
C ALA A 393 18.91 -1.26 -3.01
N VAL A 394 18.13 -1.94 -2.16
CA VAL A 394 16.67 -1.83 -2.11
C VAL A 394 16.22 -0.44 -1.67
N ARG A 395 16.78 0.13 -0.59
CA ARG A 395 16.43 1.49 -0.14
C ARG A 395 16.71 2.53 -1.23
N ARG A 396 17.85 2.44 -1.92
CA ARG A 396 18.15 3.32 -3.07
C ARG A 396 17.18 3.12 -4.22
N ALA A 397 16.82 1.88 -4.54
CA ALA A 397 15.90 1.57 -5.63
C ALA A 397 14.50 2.13 -5.37
N LEU A 398 14.01 2.08 -4.12
CA LEU A 398 12.74 2.69 -3.71
C LEU A 398 12.75 4.21 -3.93
N VAL A 399 13.79 4.89 -3.43
CA VAL A 399 13.94 6.35 -3.55
C VAL A 399 14.08 6.78 -5.01
N GLN A 400 14.90 6.07 -5.81
CA GLN A 400 15.08 6.37 -7.24
C GLN A 400 13.85 6.01 -8.09
N GLY A 401 13.06 5.03 -7.63
CA GLY A 401 11.86 4.58 -8.30
C GLY A 401 10.65 5.45 -8.03
N ALA A 402 10.66 6.20 -6.92
CA ALA A 402 9.55 7.07 -6.52
C ALA A 402 9.18 8.08 -7.61
N VAL A 403 7.89 8.38 -7.71
CA VAL A 403 7.33 9.36 -8.62
C VAL A 403 7.17 10.67 -7.86
N ASP A 404 7.95 11.68 -8.25
CA ASP A 404 7.85 13.02 -7.71
C ASP A 404 6.42 13.58 -7.86
N LEU A 405 5.89 14.12 -6.76
CA LEU A 405 4.56 14.72 -6.70
C LEU A 405 4.59 16.24 -6.90
N GLY A 406 5.76 16.84 -7.13
CA GLY A 406 5.94 18.30 -7.22
C GLY A 406 5.76 18.99 -5.86
N LEU A 407 6.01 18.27 -4.76
CA LEU A 407 5.88 18.76 -3.38
C LEU A 407 7.26 19.01 -2.78
N ALA A 408 7.31 19.81 -1.72
CA ALA A 408 8.55 20.01 -0.96
C ALA A 408 9.10 18.65 -0.46
N PRO A 409 10.43 18.43 -0.51
CA PRO A 409 11.03 17.18 -0.03
C PRO A 409 10.69 16.85 1.43
N ASP A 410 10.59 17.87 2.30
CA ASP A 410 10.18 17.66 3.69
C ASP A 410 8.69 17.28 3.84
N ALA A 411 7.87 17.41 2.79
CA ALA A 411 6.46 17.01 2.83
C ALA A 411 6.24 15.59 2.28
N ALA A 412 6.94 15.20 1.23
CA ALA A 412 6.69 13.94 0.51
C ALA A 412 7.94 13.11 0.20
N GLY A 413 9.12 13.52 0.68
CA GLY A 413 10.38 12.86 0.40
C GLY A 413 10.71 12.84 -1.10
N ALA A 414 11.07 11.65 -1.59
CA ALA A 414 11.28 11.41 -3.01
C ALA A 414 9.98 11.32 -3.85
N GLY A 415 8.81 11.41 -3.21
CA GLY A 415 7.51 11.27 -3.85
C GLY A 415 6.85 9.92 -3.55
N ILE A 416 5.84 9.57 -4.34
CA ILE A 416 5.05 8.35 -4.12
C ILE A 416 5.79 7.12 -4.64
N VAL A 417 5.82 6.06 -3.84
CA VAL A 417 6.49 4.81 -4.21
C VAL A 417 5.86 4.18 -5.46
N ASP A 418 6.72 3.61 -6.31
CA ASP A 418 6.36 2.91 -7.54
C ASP A 418 7.19 1.63 -7.66
N GLY A 419 6.52 0.48 -7.52
CA GLY A 419 7.17 -0.83 -7.49
C GLY A 419 7.85 -1.20 -8.82
N GLU A 420 7.25 -0.88 -9.95
CA GLU A 420 7.82 -1.19 -11.27
C GLU A 420 9.11 -0.39 -11.51
N ARG A 421 9.07 0.92 -11.22
CA ARG A 421 10.24 1.79 -11.33
C ARG A 421 11.33 1.40 -10.35
N SER A 422 10.96 0.99 -9.13
CA SER A 422 11.91 0.51 -8.12
C SER A 422 12.61 -0.76 -8.58
N LEU A 423 11.87 -1.75 -9.10
CA LEU A 423 12.46 -2.97 -9.67
C LEU A 423 13.38 -2.65 -10.87
N ALA A 424 12.97 -1.72 -11.72
CA ALA A 424 13.79 -1.26 -12.84
C ALA A 424 15.08 -0.56 -12.36
N ALA A 425 15.00 0.26 -11.31
CA ALA A 425 16.17 0.91 -10.69
C ALA A 425 17.16 -0.13 -10.13
N LEU A 426 16.64 -1.15 -9.45
CA LEU A 426 17.43 -2.26 -8.91
C LEU A 426 18.16 -3.01 -10.04
N ARG A 427 17.48 -3.31 -11.15
CA ARG A 427 18.07 -3.97 -12.34
C ARG A 427 19.15 -3.13 -13.02
N ARG A 428 18.94 -1.81 -13.14
CA ARG A 428 19.94 -0.90 -13.75
C ARG A 428 21.24 -0.85 -12.97
N SER A 429 21.16 -0.97 -11.64
CA SER A 429 22.36 -1.05 -10.79
C SER A 429 23.26 -2.22 -11.21
N ARG A 430 22.69 -3.39 -11.52
CA ARG A 430 23.41 -4.58 -12.00
C ARG A 430 24.02 -4.37 -13.39
N ALA A 431 23.26 -3.80 -14.32
CA ALA A 431 23.71 -3.63 -15.71
C ALA A 431 24.92 -2.69 -15.82
N ARG A 432 24.99 -1.64 -14.98
CA ARG A 432 26.16 -0.75 -14.91
C ARG A 432 27.40 -1.49 -14.40
N THR A 433 27.26 -2.41 -13.44
CA THR A 433 28.38 -3.21 -12.95
C THR A 433 28.89 -4.20 -14.01
N SER A 434 27.98 -4.89 -14.71
CA SER A 434 28.38 -5.84 -15.76
C SER A 434 29.07 -5.15 -16.96
N ALA A 435 28.63 -3.95 -17.34
CA ALA A 435 29.27 -3.19 -18.42
C ALA A 435 30.69 -2.71 -18.03
N SER A 436 30.90 -2.29 -16.78
CA SER A 436 32.24 -1.95 -16.30
C SER A 436 33.18 -3.15 -16.26
N ASP A 437 32.68 -4.34 -15.91
CA ASP A 437 33.47 -5.58 -15.89
C ASP A 437 33.88 -6.03 -17.30
N ALA A 438 32.99 -5.84 -18.30
CA ALA A 438 33.31 -6.14 -19.69
C ALA A 438 34.40 -5.20 -20.22
N ALA A 439 34.31 -3.91 -19.91
CA ALA A 439 35.29 -2.90 -20.31
C ALA A 439 36.66 -3.09 -19.64
N SER A 440 36.69 -3.49 -18.35
CA SER A 440 37.95 -3.76 -17.65
C SER A 440 38.65 -5.03 -18.16
N ARG A 441 37.88 -6.06 -18.57
CA ARG A 441 38.43 -7.28 -19.17
C ARG A 441 38.93 -7.08 -20.60
N SER A 442 38.31 -6.20 -21.38
CA SER A 442 38.79 -5.86 -22.74
C SER A 442 40.04 -4.99 -22.75
N GLY A 443 40.32 -4.24 -21.68
CA GLY A 443 41.49 -3.37 -21.56
C GLY A 443 42.82 -4.09 -21.23
N VAL A 444 42.80 -5.39 -20.95
CA VAL A 444 43.99 -6.17 -20.55
C VAL A 444 44.69 -6.86 -21.74
N LYS A 445 44.16 -6.77 -22.97
CA LYS A 445 44.78 -7.36 -24.18
C LYS A 445 45.37 -6.33 -25.15
N ALA A 446 46.07 -5.33 -24.63
CA ALA A 446 46.93 -4.47 -25.44
C ALA A 446 48.21 -4.13 -24.67
N LYS A 447 49.15 -5.08 -24.66
CA LYS A 447 50.58 -4.81 -24.55
C LYS A 447 51.34 -5.80 -25.42
#